data_AF-A0A661Z0K4-F1
#
_entry.id   AF-A0A661Z0K4-F1
#
_cell.length_a   1.000
_cell.length_b   1.000
_cell.length_c   1.000
_cell.angle_alpha   90.00
_cell.angle_beta   90.00
_cell.angle_gamma   90.00
#
_symmetry.space_group_name_H-M   'P 1'
#
loop_
_entity.id
_entity.type
_entity.pdbx_description
1 polymer ?
#
loop_
_entity_poly.entity_id
_entity_poly.type
_entity_poly.pdbx_seq_one_letter_code
_entity_poly.pdbx_strand_id
1 'polypeptide(L)'
;MNKLLLILPLIILISFSCVTSKSLSKKATVLDEAGEYTAAADLFYQSIQKNSQNTTAIIGLKRTGTKVLNDYLKKFSQYSIQEQYEKATYAYLDAVIYQTKLKGVNVIVEIPYSAQDNYKNVLNQYLTTKYDNGLKLIEIEEFDDAEKCFNEVYKFDESFKDVAELRNIAYLEPYYRKAEEYKTQKQYRDAYNSYLVILDRVGNYKQTKEHLELVLVKGRIYITMSSDEQNRYSRYSKSIKQQVINSIVKINDPFIKIVDREDIDKVIKEQELILSGLSSNDIEIGEIAGAQYNVVIDVINYSVSVSPLKKEKIKGLESYKEKYKDSEGKQRTRTKYTNVYYYEYRSTRTLVMSVSYRIVSLSTSEIIATDIIKSSLNSKVHYATYSGIKKQLYPPANKNGYVGNGYRALQNLLAADRDLKPAAILVEEFNNYSGNSIANSIVTKLK
;
A
#
# COMPACT_ATOMS: atom_id res chain seq x y z
N MET A 1 49.63 -41.84 46.15
CA MET A 1 49.80 -42.23 44.73
C MET A 1 48.51 -42.83 44.22
N ASN A 2 47.81 -42.10 43.34
CA ASN A 2 46.93 -42.52 42.24
C ASN A 2 45.78 -43.52 42.50
N LYS A 3 44.53 -43.03 42.52
CA LYS A 3 43.48 -43.09 41.45
C LYS A 3 42.38 -44.07 41.92
N LEU A 4 41.08 -43.84 41.84
CA LEU A 4 40.29 -43.23 40.76
C LEU A 4 38.93 -42.76 41.33
N LEU A 5 38.52 -41.55 40.94
CA LEU A 5 37.17 -40.99 41.07
C LEU A 5 36.15 -41.81 40.25
N LEU A 6 34.94 -41.99 40.79
CA LEU A 6 33.76 -42.32 39.99
C LEU A 6 32.56 -41.51 40.51
N ILE A 7 32.40 -40.32 39.94
CA ILE A 7 31.20 -39.47 40.08
C ILE A 7 30.15 -40.01 39.11
N LEU A 8 29.03 -40.48 39.66
CA LEU A 8 27.83 -40.82 38.90
C LEU A 8 27.00 -39.53 38.71
N PRO A 9 26.67 -39.10 37.48
CA PRO A 9 25.82 -37.94 37.28
C PRO A 9 24.36 -38.32 37.54
N LEU A 10 23.74 -37.63 38.50
CA LEU A 10 22.30 -37.61 38.74
C LEU A 10 21.60 -36.97 37.52
N ILE A 11 21.18 -37.81 36.57
CA ILE A 11 20.33 -37.39 35.46
C ILE A 11 18.93 -37.12 36.03
N ILE A 12 18.61 -35.83 36.19
CA ILE A 12 17.24 -35.36 36.43
C ILE A 12 16.44 -35.62 35.16
N LEU A 13 15.75 -36.77 35.13
CA LEU A 13 14.69 -37.07 34.17
C LEU A 13 13.50 -36.15 34.47
N ILE A 14 13.45 -35.00 33.81
CA ILE A 14 12.22 -34.22 33.65
C ILE A 14 11.28 -35.12 32.84
N SER A 15 10.43 -35.85 33.54
CA SER A 15 9.34 -36.58 32.91
C SER A 15 8.38 -35.54 32.32
N PHE A 16 8.44 -35.40 30.99
CA PHE A 16 7.31 -34.93 30.21
C PHE A 16 6.18 -35.92 30.46
N SER A 17 5.42 -35.73 31.55
CA SER A 17 4.19 -36.47 31.78
C SER A 17 3.30 -36.16 30.58
N CYS A 18 3.09 -37.15 29.73
CA CYS A 18 2.16 -37.03 28.64
C CYS A 18 0.79 -36.81 29.28
N VAL A 19 0.30 -35.57 29.24
CA VAL A 19 -0.99 -35.22 29.84
C VAL A 19 -2.07 -35.93 29.05
N THR A 20 -2.51 -37.07 29.57
CA THR A 20 -3.52 -37.95 28.95
C THR A 20 -4.92 -37.42 29.21
N SER A 21 -5.86 -37.76 28.32
CA SER A 21 -7.28 -37.44 28.50
C SER A 21 -7.79 -37.92 29.88
N LYS A 22 -7.40 -39.13 30.32
CA LYS A 22 -7.79 -39.69 31.63
C LYS A 22 -7.20 -38.89 32.80
N SER A 23 -5.94 -38.46 32.71
CA SER A 23 -5.29 -37.62 33.73
C SER A 23 -6.00 -36.26 33.89
N LEU A 24 -6.34 -35.61 32.77
CA LEU A 24 -7.11 -34.36 32.79
C LEU A 24 -8.48 -34.53 33.43
N SER A 25 -9.21 -35.59 33.04
CA SER A 25 -10.52 -35.89 33.61
C SER A 25 -10.46 -36.12 35.12
N LYS A 26 -9.42 -36.81 35.62
CA LYS A 26 -9.24 -37.05 37.06
C LYS A 26 -8.96 -35.73 37.81
N LYS A 27 -8.12 -34.86 37.25
CA LYS A 27 -7.83 -33.55 37.84
C LYS A 27 -9.08 -32.65 37.84
N ALA A 28 -9.85 -32.69 36.75
CA ALA A 28 -11.12 -31.98 36.64
C ALA A 28 -12.12 -32.42 37.71
N THR A 29 -12.25 -33.72 37.99
CA THR A 29 -13.10 -34.24 39.08
C THR A 29 -12.73 -33.66 40.44
N VAL A 30 -11.43 -33.55 40.76
CA VAL A 30 -10.98 -32.95 42.03
C VAL A 30 -11.38 -31.48 42.13
N LEU A 31 -11.22 -30.71 41.05
CA LEU A 31 -11.64 -29.30 41.03
C LEU A 31 -13.16 -29.15 41.14
N ASP A 32 -13.90 -30.03 40.49
CA ASP A 32 -15.37 -30.08 40.55
C ASP A 32 -15.87 -30.36 41.99
N GLU A 33 -15.25 -31.32 42.68
CA GLU A 33 -15.50 -31.61 44.10
C GLU A 33 -15.15 -30.43 45.02
N ALA A 34 -14.13 -29.65 44.66
CA ALA A 34 -13.74 -28.42 45.35
C ALA A 34 -14.64 -27.21 45.03
N GLY A 35 -15.61 -27.34 44.11
CA GLY A 35 -16.48 -26.24 43.70
C GLY A 35 -15.91 -25.31 42.63
N GLU A 36 -14.73 -25.62 42.10
CA GLU A 36 -14.03 -24.84 41.06
C GLU A 36 -14.57 -25.18 39.66
N TYR A 37 -15.86 -24.91 39.43
CA TYR A 37 -16.59 -25.38 38.26
C TYR A 37 -16.04 -24.89 36.92
N THR A 38 -15.55 -23.64 36.84
CA THR A 38 -14.95 -23.09 35.61
C THR A 38 -13.68 -23.85 35.23
N ALA A 39 -12.76 -24.00 36.19
CA ALA A 39 -11.51 -24.71 35.96
C ALA A 39 -11.75 -26.21 35.69
N ALA A 40 -12.73 -26.82 36.37
CA ALA A 40 -13.14 -28.19 36.11
C ALA A 40 -13.72 -28.36 34.69
N ALA A 41 -14.61 -27.47 34.26
CA ALA A 41 -15.19 -27.48 32.92
C ALA A 41 -14.10 -27.35 31.83
N ASP A 42 -13.15 -26.43 31.98
CA ASP A 42 -12.07 -26.29 31.01
C ASP A 42 -11.16 -27.53 30.93
N LEU A 43 -10.86 -28.19 32.06
CA LEU A 43 -10.08 -29.44 32.05
C LEU A 43 -10.86 -30.62 31.45
N PHE A 44 -12.15 -30.74 31.72
CA PHE A 44 -12.99 -31.74 31.06
C PHE A 44 -13.09 -31.47 29.54
N TYR A 45 -13.24 -30.20 29.13
CA TYR A 45 -13.22 -29.81 27.72
C TYR A 45 -11.92 -30.22 27.02
N GLN A 46 -10.75 -29.90 27.61
CA GLN A 46 -9.46 -30.32 27.08
C GLN A 46 -9.30 -31.85 27.04
N SER A 47 -9.87 -32.55 28.02
CA SER A 47 -9.88 -34.02 28.07
C SER A 47 -10.63 -34.62 26.86
N ILE A 48 -11.77 -34.04 26.48
CA ILE A 48 -12.58 -34.45 25.33
C ILE A 48 -11.86 -34.11 24.01
N GLN A 49 -11.21 -32.95 23.91
CA GLN A 49 -10.40 -32.60 22.74
C GLN A 49 -9.28 -33.61 22.48
N LYS A 50 -8.70 -34.20 23.54
CA LYS A 50 -7.69 -35.25 23.41
C LYS A 50 -8.26 -36.64 23.13
N ASN A 51 -9.45 -36.94 23.65
CA ASN A 51 -10.17 -38.18 23.37
C ASN A 51 -11.68 -37.93 23.44
N SER A 52 -12.30 -37.85 22.27
CA SER A 52 -13.73 -37.55 22.11
C SER A 52 -14.64 -38.63 22.68
N GLN A 53 -14.13 -39.83 22.98
CA GLN A 53 -14.87 -40.95 23.56
C GLN A 53 -14.72 -41.03 25.09
N ASN A 54 -14.07 -40.07 25.73
CA ASN A 54 -13.93 -40.06 27.19
C ASN A 54 -15.26 -39.73 27.88
N THR A 55 -16.06 -40.76 28.16
CA THR A 55 -17.39 -40.65 28.78
C THR A 55 -17.38 -39.94 30.13
N THR A 56 -16.34 -40.17 30.95
CA THR A 56 -16.19 -39.46 32.24
C THR A 56 -16.05 -37.96 32.03
N ALA A 57 -15.25 -37.54 31.05
CA ALA A 57 -15.07 -36.14 30.75
C ALA A 57 -16.32 -35.51 30.11
N ILE A 58 -17.05 -36.25 29.28
CA ILE A 58 -18.33 -35.80 28.71
C ILE A 58 -19.37 -35.55 29.81
N ILE A 59 -19.56 -36.50 30.72
CA ILE A 59 -20.51 -36.39 31.84
C ILE A 59 -20.08 -35.25 32.78
N GLY A 60 -18.78 -35.19 33.10
CA GLY A 60 -18.20 -34.14 33.92
C GLY A 60 -18.42 -32.75 33.32
N LEU A 61 -18.10 -32.58 32.03
CA LEU A 61 -18.29 -31.32 31.32
C LEU A 61 -19.76 -30.94 31.22
N LYS A 62 -20.68 -31.90 31.02
CA LYS A 62 -22.11 -31.59 31.01
C LYS A 62 -22.52 -30.99 32.35
N ARG A 63 -22.10 -31.60 33.47
CA ARG A 63 -22.44 -31.11 34.82
C ARG A 63 -21.80 -29.76 35.13
N THR A 64 -20.48 -29.65 35.03
CA THR A 64 -19.76 -28.41 35.37
C THR A 64 -20.04 -27.30 34.36
N GLY A 65 -20.16 -27.65 33.08
CA GLY A 65 -20.55 -26.73 32.03
C GLY A 65 -21.95 -26.15 32.23
N THR A 66 -22.93 -26.94 32.70
CA THR A 66 -24.23 -26.37 33.11
C THR A 66 -24.10 -25.40 34.28
N LYS A 67 -23.22 -25.67 35.26
CA LYS A 67 -22.98 -24.74 36.37
C LYS A 67 -22.38 -23.42 35.90
N VAL A 68 -21.34 -23.49 35.06
CA VAL A 68 -20.70 -22.30 34.47
C VAL A 68 -21.67 -21.52 33.59
N LEU A 69 -22.48 -22.21 32.78
CA LEU A 69 -23.55 -21.56 31.99
C LEU A 69 -24.53 -20.81 32.90
N ASN A 70 -24.95 -21.41 34.01
CA ASN A 70 -25.84 -20.78 34.97
C ASN A 70 -25.21 -19.54 35.62
N ASP A 71 -23.89 -19.49 35.80
CA ASP A 71 -23.20 -18.29 36.29
C ASP A 71 -23.25 -17.14 35.26
N TYR A 72 -23.10 -17.44 33.96
CA TYR A 72 -23.34 -16.45 32.91
C TYR A 72 -24.78 -15.95 32.91
N LEU A 73 -25.76 -16.85 32.96
CA LEU A 73 -27.18 -16.49 32.99
C LEU A 73 -27.58 -15.72 34.26
N LYS A 74 -26.92 -15.99 35.39
CA LYS A 74 -27.08 -15.23 36.63
C LYS A 74 -26.59 -13.79 36.45
N LYS A 75 -25.41 -13.58 35.85
CA LYS A 75 -24.91 -12.23 35.52
C LYS A 75 -25.84 -11.49 34.58
N PHE A 76 -26.31 -12.15 33.52
CA PHE A 76 -27.33 -11.61 32.62
C PHE A 76 -28.56 -11.14 33.38
N SER A 77 -29.11 -12.01 34.24
CA SER A 77 -30.31 -11.70 35.03
C SER A 77 -30.06 -10.55 36.01
N GLN A 78 -28.90 -10.51 36.66
CA GLN A 78 -28.51 -9.42 37.56
C GLN A 78 -28.43 -8.07 36.82
N TYR A 79 -27.78 -8.02 35.66
CA TYR A 79 -27.69 -6.80 34.86
C TYR A 79 -29.07 -6.39 34.31
N SER A 80 -29.91 -7.35 33.93
CA SER A 80 -31.29 -7.12 33.47
C SER A 80 -32.14 -6.47 34.57
N ILE A 81 -32.07 -6.99 35.81
CA ILE A 81 -32.80 -6.42 36.98
C ILE A 81 -32.28 -5.03 37.34
N GLN A 82 -30.99 -4.76 37.15
CA GLN A 82 -30.38 -3.45 37.39
C GLN A 82 -30.56 -2.47 36.21
N GLU A 83 -31.33 -2.84 35.19
CA GLU A 83 -31.57 -2.05 33.97
C GLU A 83 -30.27 -1.69 33.22
N GLN A 84 -29.19 -2.43 33.43
CA GLN A 84 -27.92 -2.30 32.72
C GLN A 84 -28.00 -3.08 31.41
N TYR A 85 -28.93 -2.68 30.52
CA TYR A 85 -29.33 -3.47 29.34
C TYR A 85 -28.17 -3.80 28.38
N GLU A 86 -27.18 -2.91 28.24
CA GLU A 86 -25.96 -3.19 27.46
C GLU A 86 -25.19 -4.38 28.03
N LYS A 87 -24.85 -4.31 29.32
CA LYS A 87 -24.11 -5.38 30.01
C LYS A 87 -24.91 -6.67 30.06
N ALA A 88 -26.24 -6.58 30.24
CA ALA A 88 -27.12 -7.74 30.19
C ALA A 88 -27.09 -8.39 28.80
N THR A 89 -27.26 -7.62 27.73
CA THR A 89 -27.20 -8.10 26.35
C THR A 89 -25.90 -8.87 26.09
N TYR A 90 -24.75 -8.27 26.42
CA TYR A 90 -23.46 -8.91 26.22
C TYR A 90 -23.22 -10.12 27.14
N ALA A 91 -23.67 -10.09 28.39
CA ALA A 91 -23.57 -11.25 29.29
C ALA A 91 -24.42 -12.45 28.80
N TYR A 92 -25.55 -12.20 28.15
CA TYR A 92 -26.33 -13.25 27.50
C TYR A 92 -25.61 -13.83 26.28
N LEU A 93 -25.01 -12.96 25.44
CA LEU A 93 -24.21 -13.42 24.30
C LEU A 93 -23.02 -14.28 24.75
N ASP A 94 -22.37 -13.93 25.87
CA ASP A 94 -21.32 -14.77 26.47
C ASP A 94 -21.84 -16.18 26.82
N ALA A 95 -23.07 -16.27 27.35
CA ALA A 95 -23.71 -17.56 27.63
C ALA A 95 -23.95 -18.38 26.34
N VAL A 96 -24.38 -17.72 25.27
CA VAL A 96 -24.59 -18.35 23.94
C VAL A 96 -23.26 -18.80 23.33
N ILE A 97 -22.21 -17.98 23.42
CA ILE A 97 -20.86 -18.33 22.97
C ILE A 97 -20.35 -19.55 23.74
N TYR A 98 -20.53 -19.57 25.06
CA TYR A 98 -20.14 -20.68 25.90
C TYR A 98 -20.90 -21.97 25.57
N GLN A 99 -22.22 -21.89 25.40
CA GLN A 99 -23.04 -23.02 24.93
C GLN A 99 -22.53 -23.56 23.59
N THR A 100 -22.22 -22.67 22.64
CA THR A 100 -21.69 -23.03 21.32
C THR A 100 -20.32 -23.71 21.42
N LYS A 101 -19.43 -23.21 22.29
CA LYS A 101 -18.13 -23.85 22.60
C LYS A 101 -18.32 -25.30 23.04
N LEU A 102 -19.23 -25.56 23.98
CA LEU A 102 -19.48 -26.94 24.47
C LEU A 102 -20.11 -27.83 23.40
N LYS A 103 -21.03 -27.29 22.60
CA LYS A 103 -21.62 -28.00 21.46
C LYS A 103 -20.56 -28.45 20.46
N GLY A 104 -19.49 -27.67 20.28
CA GLY A 104 -18.35 -28.02 19.42
C GLY A 104 -17.61 -29.30 19.82
N VAL A 105 -17.76 -29.77 21.06
CA VAL A 105 -17.25 -31.06 21.54
C VAL A 105 -18.36 -32.07 21.85
N ASN A 106 -19.53 -31.90 21.20
CA ASN A 106 -20.73 -32.72 21.35
C ASN A 106 -21.31 -32.76 22.78
N VAL A 107 -21.02 -31.76 23.62
CA VAL A 107 -21.64 -31.61 24.94
C VAL A 107 -22.71 -30.54 24.87
N ILE A 108 -23.97 -30.94 25.06
CA ILE A 108 -25.13 -30.06 24.97
C ILE A 108 -25.51 -29.59 26.38
N VAL A 109 -25.54 -28.27 26.54
CA VAL A 109 -26.12 -27.55 27.67
C VAL A 109 -27.24 -26.65 27.13
N GLU A 110 -28.28 -26.44 27.91
CA GLU A 110 -29.48 -25.72 27.46
C GLU A 110 -29.61 -24.37 28.15
N ILE A 111 -29.90 -23.33 27.37
CA ILE A 111 -30.31 -22.03 27.89
C ILE A 111 -31.84 -22.07 28.05
N PRO A 112 -32.39 -21.89 29.26
CA PRO A 112 -33.83 -21.97 29.52
C PRO A 112 -34.63 -20.99 28.65
N TYR A 113 -35.82 -21.40 28.21
CA TYR A 113 -36.70 -20.55 27.38
C TYR A 113 -37.00 -19.18 28.05
N SER A 114 -37.17 -19.15 29.37
CA SER A 114 -37.38 -17.90 30.11
C SER A 114 -36.21 -16.92 29.99
N ALA A 115 -34.97 -17.40 29.92
CA ALA A 115 -33.80 -16.56 29.70
C ALA A 115 -33.75 -16.05 28.25
N GLN A 116 -34.15 -16.87 27.28
CA GLN A 116 -34.24 -16.48 25.86
C GLN A 116 -35.32 -15.40 25.65
N ASP A 117 -36.48 -15.56 26.29
CA ASP A 117 -37.58 -14.60 26.20
C ASP A 117 -37.22 -13.27 26.88
N ASN A 118 -36.64 -13.33 28.09
CA ASN A 118 -36.16 -12.12 28.76
C ASN A 118 -35.07 -11.40 27.94
N TYR A 119 -34.19 -12.15 27.26
CA TYR A 119 -33.16 -11.55 26.41
C TYR A 119 -33.77 -10.72 25.26
N LYS A 120 -34.87 -11.16 24.65
CA LYS A 120 -35.55 -10.37 23.59
C LYS A 120 -36.00 -9.01 24.12
N ASN A 121 -36.58 -8.99 25.32
CA ASN A 121 -37.01 -7.75 25.97
C ASN A 121 -35.83 -6.84 26.32
N VAL A 122 -34.78 -7.40 26.92
CA VAL A 122 -33.54 -6.69 27.26
C VAL A 122 -32.87 -6.10 26.02
N LEU A 123 -32.77 -6.89 24.94
CA LEU A 123 -32.19 -6.45 23.68
C LEU A 123 -33.02 -5.29 23.10
N ASN A 124 -34.35 -5.41 23.06
CA ASN A 124 -35.20 -4.33 22.57
C ASN A 124 -35.02 -3.02 23.36
N GLN A 125 -34.91 -3.10 24.70
CA GLN A 125 -34.64 -1.92 25.54
C GLN A 125 -33.25 -1.34 25.28
N TYR A 126 -32.24 -2.19 25.12
CA TYR A 126 -30.88 -1.76 24.79
C TYR A 126 -30.84 -1.03 23.44
N LEU A 127 -31.42 -1.62 22.39
CA LEU A 127 -31.44 -1.03 21.05
C LEU A 127 -32.21 0.29 21.04
N THR A 128 -33.36 0.35 21.72
CA THR A 128 -34.13 1.59 21.87
C THR A 128 -33.31 2.68 22.55
N THR A 129 -32.63 2.35 23.65
CA THR A 129 -31.79 3.31 24.38
C THR A 129 -30.64 3.83 23.52
N LYS A 130 -29.94 2.96 22.78
CA LYS A 130 -28.84 3.37 21.88
C LYS A 130 -29.36 4.22 20.73
N TYR A 131 -30.49 3.84 20.14
CA TYR A 131 -31.13 4.59 19.08
C TYR A 131 -31.51 6.01 19.55
N ASP A 132 -32.18 6.13 20.70
CA ASP A 132 -32.60 7.43 21.25
C ASP A 132 -31.39 8.30 21.65
N ASN A 133 -30.33 7.69 22.15
CA ASN A 133 -29.07 8.41 22.41
C ASN A 133 -28.41 8.89 21.12
N GLY A 134 -28.42 8.08 20.06
CA GLY A 134 -27.94 8.48 18.74
C GLY A 134 -28.69 9.71 18.22
N LEU A 135 -30.02 9.75 18.36
CA LEU A 135 -30.83 10.91 17.98
C LEU A 135 -30.44 12.17 18.77
N LYS A 136 -30.30 12.06 20.10
CA LYS A 136 -29.84 13.19 20.94
C LYS A 136 -28.46 13.70 20.52
N LEU A 137 -27.55 12.80 20.16
CA LEU A 137 -26.20 13.15 19.70
C LEU A 137 -26.25 13.89 18.36
N ILE A 138 -27.16 13.53 17.45
CA ILE A 138 -27.41 14.30 16.22
C ILE A 138 -27.89 15.73 16.55
N GLU A 139 -28.81 15.89 17.50
CA GLU A 139 -29.35 17.20 17.89
C GLU A 139 -28.28 18.16 18.42
N ILE A 140 -27.26 17.63 19.11
CA ILE A 140 -26.13 18.40 19.62
C ILE A 140 -24.90 18.36 18.70
N GLU A 141 -25.07 17.85 17.47
CA GLU A 141 -24.04 17.81 16.43
C GLU A 141 -22.81 16.93 16.73
N GLU A 142 -22.93 16.00 17.68
CA GLU A 142 -21.91 14.99 18.02
C GLU A 142 -22.02 13.78 17.09
N PHE A 143 -21.76 14.01 15.80
CA PHE A 143 -22.00 13.08 14.70
C PHE A 143 -21.21 11.77 14.78
N ASP A 144 -19.94 11.81 15.20
CA ASP A 144 -19.09 10.61 15.32
C ASP A 144 -19.64 9.65 16.39
N ASP A 145 -20.13 10.18 17.51
CA ASP A 145 -20.71 9.38 18.59
C ASP A 145 -22.13 8.92 18.24
N ALA A 146 -22.89 9.72 17.50
CA ALA A 146 -24.17 9.31 16.92
C ALA A 146 -23.99 8.10 15.97
N GLU A 147 -23.01 8.15 15.07
CA GLU A 147 -22.72 7.04 14.14
C GLU A 147 -22.39 5.75 14.92
N LYS A 148 -21.59 5.84 15.99
CA LYS A 148 -21.29 4.68 16.86
C LYS A 148 -22.55 4.08 17.47
N CYS A 149 -23.48 4.91 17.94
CA CYS A 149 -24.75 4.45 18.49
C CYS A 149 -25.60 3.73 17.44
N PHE A 150 -25.75 4.30 16.25
CA PHE A 150 -26.52 3.69 15.18
C PHE A 150 -25.87 2.43 14.60
N ASN A 151 -24.54 2.39 14.49
CA ASN A 151 -23.81 1.18 14.07
C ASN A 151 -23.99 0.04 15.06
N GLU A 152 -24.01 0.33 16.36
CA GLU A 152 -24.29 -0.67 17.39
C GLU A 152 -25.71 -1.23 17.27
N VAL A 153 -26.71 -0.38 16.99
CA VAL A 153 -28.08 -0.84 16.76
C VAL A 153 -28.17 -1.69 15.49
N TYR A 154 -27.60 -1.19 14.39
CA TYR A 154 -27.58 -1.88 13.08
C TYR A 154 -26.95 -3.27 13.16
N LYS A 155 -25.89 -3.43 13.97
CA LYS A 155 -25.23 -4.73 14.20
C LYS A 155 -26.17 -5.81 14.72
N PHE A 156 -27.17 -5.44 15.51
CA PHE A 156 -28.15 -6.38 16.08
C PHE A 156 -29.40 -6.51 15.23
N ASP A 157 -29.88 -5.41 14.65
CA ASP A 157 -31.05 -5.37 13.80
C ASP A 157 -30.92 -4.26 12.76
N GLU A 158 -30.61 -4.66 11.53
CA GLU A 158 -30.46 -3.76 10.38
C GLU A 158 -31.77 -3.05 10.00
N SER A 159 -32.91 -3.63 10.39
CA SER A 159 -34.27 -3.14 10.13
C SER A 159 -34.87 -2.37 11.30
N PHE A 160 -34.09 -2.10 12.35
CA PHE A 160 -34.55 -1.36 13.52
C PHE A 160 -34.87 0.08 13.15
N LYS A 161 -36.16 0.34 12.89
CA LYS A 161 -36.65 1.65 12.43
C LYS A 161 -35.89 2.09 11.17
N ASP A 162 -35.29 3.28 11.19
CA ASP A 162 -34.53 3.96 10.15
C ASP A 162 -33.01 3.99 10.45
N VAL A 163 -32.51 3.10 11.32
CA VAL A 163 -31.10 3.08 11.74
C VAL A 163 -30.11 3.00 10.57
N ALA A 164 -30.48 2.29 9.50
CA ALA A 164 -29.67 2.16 8.29
C ALA A 164 -29.44 3.51 7.57
N GLU A 165 -30.44 4.39 7.62
CA GLU A 165 -30.35 5.74 7.07
C GLU A 165 -29.63 6.68 8.05
N LEU A 166 -30.02 6.65 9.33
CA LEU A 166 -29.46 7.53 10.37
C LEU A 166 -27.95 7.37 10.54
N ARG A 167 -27.40 6.14 10.46
CA ARG A 167 -25.95 5.94 10.49
C ARG A 167 -25.25 6.63 9.30
N ASN A 168 -25.88 6.67 8.13
CA ASN A 168 -25.31 7.32 6.97
C ASN A 168 -25.41 8.83 7.12
N ILE A 169 -26.53 9.37 7.60
CA ILE A 169 -26.67 10.80 7.91
C ILE A 169 -25.59 11.23 8.92
N ALA A 170 -25.44 10.49 10.02
CA ALA A 170 -24.44 10.77 11.05
C ALA A 170 -23.03 10.84 10.46
N TYR A 171 -22.68 9.91 9.57
CA TYR A 171 -21.38 9.94 8.91
C TYR A 171 -21.22 11.05 7.87
N LEU A 172 -22.23 11.30 7.05
CA LEU A 172 -22.13 12.14 5.84
C LEU A 172 -22.29 13.63 6.15
N GLU A 173 -23.11 13.98 7.14
CA GLU A 173 -23.42 15.37 7.46
C GLU A 173 -22.18 16.21 7.84
N PRO A 174 -21.22 15.71 8.64
CA PRO A 174 -19.95 16.41 8.89
C PRO A 174 -19.17 16.75 7.62
N TYR A 175 -19.05 15.78 6.69
CA TYR A 175 -18.35 16.01 5.43
C TYR A 175 -19.08 17.01 4.55
N TYR A 176 -20.41 16.96 4.53
CA TYR A 176 -21.22 17.89 3.75
C TYR A 176 -21.02 19.32 4.25
N ARG A 177 -21.17 19.55 5.57
CA ARG A 177 -20.98 20.86 6.18
C ARG A 177 -19.57 21.40 5.98
N LYS A 178 -18.56 20.54 6.13
CA LYS A 178 -17.15 20.88 5.87
C LYS A 178 -16.91 21.26 4.41
N ALA A 179 -17.53 20.54 3.47
CA ALA A 179 -17.43 20.87 2.04
C ALA A 179 -18.10 22.23 1.73
N GLU A 180 -19.26 22.51 2.32
CA GLU A 180 -19.93 23.82 2.20
C GLU A 180 -19.09 24.97 2.78
N GLU A 181 -18.42 24.74 3.91
CA GLU A 181 -17.51 25.69 4.52
C GLU A 181 -16.32 25.98 3.59
N TYR A 182 -15.63 24.95 3.11
CA TYR A 182 -14.53 25.09 2.16
C TYR A 182 -14.96 25.79 0.88
N LYS A 183 -16.15 25.47 0.36
CA LYS A 183 -16.72 26.14 -0.81
C LYS A 183 -16.91 27.64 -0.56
N THR A 184 -17.45 28.01 0.60
CA THR A 184 -17.65 29.41 1.00
C THR A 184 -16.32 30.17 1.15
N GLN A 185 -15.29 29.48 1.66
CA GLN A 185 -13.93 30.01 1.77
C GLN A 185 -13.14 29.99 0.44
N LYS A 186 -13.78 29.59 -0.67
CA LYS A 186 -13.18 29.43 -2.01
C LYS A 186 -12.02 28.40 -2.05
N GLN A 187 -11.94 27.52 -1.05
CA GLN A 187 -11.02 26.39 -1.01
C GLN A 187 -11.60 25.23 -1.82
N TYR A 188 -11.75 25.44 -3.14
CA TYR A 188 -12.51 24.55 -4.01
C TYR A 188 -11.96 23.12 -4.08
N ARG A 189 -10.64 22.95 -3.99
CA ARG A 189 -9.99 21.63 -4.00
C ARG A 189 -10.31 20.82 -2.74
N ASP A 190 -10.34 21.48 -1.59
CA ASP A 190 -10.70 20.84 -0.32
C ASP A 190 -12.20 20.52 -0.27
N ALA A 191 -13.04 21.45 -0.73
CA ALA A 191 -14.48 21.21 -0.90
C ALA A 191 -14.75 20.00 -1.80
N TYR A 192 -14.09 19.92 -2.96
CA TYR A 192 -14.19 18.80 -3.89
C TYR A 192 -13.82 17.46 -3.23
N ASN A 193 -12.71 17.41 -2.49
CA ASN A 193 -12.31 16.21 -1.78
C ASN A 193 -13.34 15.79 -0.72
N SER A 194 -13.92 16.74 0.01
CA SER A 194 -14.98 16.45 1.00
C SER A 194 -16.27 15.95 0.35
N TYR A 195 -16.69 16.51 -0.79
CA TYR A 195 -17.83 15.99 -1.56
C TYR A 195 -17.58 14.59 -2.14
N LEU A 196 -16.35 14.28 -2.58
CA LEU A 196 -16.02 12.94 -3.07
C LEU A 196 -16.23 11.86 -2.01
N VAL A 197 -15.84 12.12 -0.76
CA VAL A 197 -16.07 11.17 0.36
C VAL A 197 -17.55 10.80 0.49
N ILE A 198 -18.45 11.77 0.25
CA ILE A 198 -19.90 11.56 0.31
C ILE A 198 -20.37 10.72 -0.87
N LEU A 199 -19.94 11.06 -2.09
CA LEU A 199 -20.32 10.35 -3.32
C LEU A 199 -19.82 8.90 -3.31
N ASP A 200 -18.63 8.64 -2.78
CA ASP A 200 -18.06 7.29 -2.70
C ASP A 200 -18.86 6.36 -1.77
N ARG A 201 -19.53 6.90 -0.74
CA ARG A 201 -20.30 6.08 0.22
C ARG A 201 -21.73 5.78 -0.24
N VAL A 202 -22.46 6.78 -0.73
CA VAL A 202 -23.91 6.63 -1.04
C VAL A 202 -24.29 7.08 -2.45
N GLY A 203 -23.34 7.53 -3.27
CA GLY A 203 -23.58 7.99 -4.63
C GLY A 203 -24.20 9.39 -4.73
N ASN A 204 -25.17 9.75 -3.86
CA ASN A 204 -25.62 11.12 -3.70
C ASN A 204 -26.20 11.37 -2.30
N TYR A 205 -25.97 12.57 -1.76
CA TYR A 205 -26.55 13.05 -0.51
C TYR A 205 -26.78 14.55 -0.67
N LYS A 206 -28.02 15.03 -0.47
CA LYS A 206 -28.40 16.42 -0.76
C LYS A 206 -27.98 16.82 -2.19
N GLN A 207 -27.48 18.05 -2.39
CA GLN A 207 -26.97 18.57 -3.67
C GLN A 207 -25.47 18.33 -3.90
N THR A 208 -24.92 17.23 -3.36
CA THR A 208 -23.47 16.97 -3.41
C THR A 208 -22.93 16.90 -4.84
N LYS A 209 -23.67 16.29 -5.78
CA LYS A 209 -23.23 16.18 -7.18
C LYS A 209 -23.13 17.56 -7.85
N GLU A 210 -24.17 18.38 -7.74
CA GLU A 210 -24.20 19.72 -8.33
C GLU A 210 -23.11 20.60 -7.72
N HIS A 211 -22.92 20.52 -6.39
CA HIS A 211 -21.88 21.29 -5.72
C HIS A 211 -20.47 20.83 -6.07
N LEU A 212 -20.23 19.53 -6.25
CA LEU A 212 -18.95 18.99 -6.70
C LEU A 212 -18.57 19.52 -8.09
N GLU A 213 -19.51 19.53 -9.03
CA GLU A 213 -19.30 20.10 -10.37
C GLU A 213 -19.01 21.60 -10.30
N LEU A 214 -19.77 22.33 -9.48
CA LEU A 214 -19.58 23.77 -9.29
C LEU A 214 -18.19 24.10 -8.75
N VAL A 215 -17.72 23.44 -7.68
CA VAL A 215 -16.39 23.70 -7.12
C VAL A 215 -15.29 23.28 -8.07
N LEU A 216 -15.49 22.22 -8.85
CA LEU A 216 -14.56 21.82 -9.88
C LEU A 216 -14.42 22.91 -10.95
N VAL A 217 -15.54 23.44 -11.46
CA VAL A 217 -15.53 24.52 -12.46
C VAL A 217 -14.88 25.78 -11.89
N LYS A 218 -15.26 26.19 -10.68
CA LYS A 218 -14.73 27.42 -10.04
C LYS A 218 -13.27 27.35 -9.63
N GLY A 219 -12.76 26.16 -9.30
CA GLY A 219 -11.37 25.98 -8.91
C GLY A 219 -10.44 25.65 -10.07
N ARG A 220 -10.95 25.40 -11.28
CA ARG A 220 -10.13 24.99 -12.42
C ARG A 220 -9.12 26.07 -12.79
N ILE A 221 -7.90 25.60 -13.05
CA ILE A 221 -6.76 26.39 -13.50
C ILE A 221 -6.43 26.02 -14.93
N TYR A 222 -6.49 27.01 -15.81
CA TYR A 222 -6.16 26.86 -17.22
C TYR A 222 -4.73 27.31 -17.48
N ILE A 223 -3.91 26.42 -18.02
CA ILE A 223 -2.51 26.68 -18.34
C ILE A 223 -2.26 26.56 -19.84
N THR A 224 -1.44 27.45 -20.38
CA THR A 224 -0.85 27.34 -21.72
C THR A 224 0.64 27.06 -21.59
N MET A 225 1.26 26.48 -22.63
CA MET A 225 2.69 26.21 -22.63
C MET A 225 3.39 26.75 -23.87
N SER A 226 4.52 27.41 -23.67
CA SER A 226 5.35 27.97 -24.74
C SER A 226 6.82 27.62 -24.57
N SER A 227 7.59 27.77 -25.64
CA SER A 227 9.05 27.71 -25.64
C SER A 227 9.59 28.80 -26.55
N ASP A 228 10.76 29.36 -26.26
CA ASP A 228 11.38 30.34 -27.13
C ASP A 228 11.81 29.69 -28.46
N GLU A 229 11.23 30.18 -29.56
CA GLU A 229 11.53 29.67 -30.90
C GLU A 229 12.90 30.11 -31.41
N GLN A 230 13.40 31.26 -30.93
CA GLN A 230 14.70 31.80 -31.30
C GLN A 230 15.84 31.13 -30.53
N ASN A 231 15.54 30.37 -29.48
CA ASN A 231 16.52 29.60 -28.73
C ASN A 231 17.20 28.56 -29.65
N ARG A 232 18.53 28.53 -29.65
CA ARG A 232 19.35 27.56 -30.40
C ARG A 232 19.03 26.08 -30.11
N TYR A 233 18.38 25.80 -28.99
CA TYR A 233 17.97 24.47 -28.53
C TYR A 233 16.45 24.27 -28.59
N SER A 234 15.72 25.11 -29.32
CA SER A 234 14.24 25.12 -29.39
C SER A 234 13.63 23.76 -29.74
N ARG A 235 14.28 22.95 -30.58
CA ARG A 235 13.85 21.55 -30.85
C ARG A 235 13.74 20.72 -29.55
N TYR A 236 14.73 20.82 -28.66
CA TYR A 236 14.73 20.09 -27.40
C TYR A 236 13.71 20.70 -26.42
N SER A 237 13.58 22.04 -26.40
CA SER A 237 12.52 22.71 -25.63
C SER A 237 11.12 22.21 -26.03
N LYS A 238 10.83 22.13 -27.33
CA LYS A 238 9.56 21.60 -27.86
C LYS A 238 9.33 20.14 -27.47
N SER A 239 10.38 19.31 -27.51
CA SER A 239 10.29 17.90 -27.09
C SER A 239 10.02 17.75 -25.59
N ILE A 240 10.66 18.55 -24.74
CA ILE A 240 10.41 18.53 -23.29
C ILE A 240 9.01 19.07 -23.01
N LYS A 241 8.56 20.14 -23.68
CA LYS A 241 7.19 20.66 -23.58
C LYS A 241 6.15 19.57 -23.81
N GLN A 242 6.28 18.81 -24.89
CA GLN A 242 5.37 17.69 -25.17
C GLN A 242 5.38 16.64 -24.05
N GLN A 243 6.56 16.35 -23.51
CA GLN A 243 6.68 15.42 -22.39
C GLN A 243 6.02 15.96 -21.13
N VAL A 244 6.14 17.26 -20.83
CA VAL A 244 5.43 17.90 -19.71
C VAL A 244 3.91 17.79 -19.90
N ILE A 245 3.38 18.09 -21.09
CA ILE A 245 1.95 17.95 -21.41
C ILE A 245 1.50 16.51 -21.14
N ASN A 246 2.22 15.53 -21.70
CA ASN A 246 1.92 14.11 -21.50
C ASN A 246 1.95 13.72 -20.01
N SER A 247 2.91 14.24 -19.25
CA SER A 247 3.04 13.97 -17.82
C SER A 247 1.91 14.62 -17.00
N ILE A 248 1.47 15.85 -17.32
CA ILE A 248 0.32 16.48 -16.65
C ILE A 248 -0.97 15.70 -16.94
N VAL A 249 -1.19 15.27 -18.19
CA VAL A 249 -2.35 14.43 -18.55
C VAL A 249 -2.34 13.12 -17.75
N LYS A 250 -1.16 12.52 -17.54
CA LYS A 250 -1.01 11.30 -16.72
C LYS A 250 -1.23 11.54 -15.23
N ILE A 251 -0.86 12.71 -14.71
CA ILE A 251 -1.16 13.10 -13.32
C ILE A 251 -2.67 13.18 -13.10
N ASN A 252 -3.43 13.56 -14.14
CA ASN A 252 -4.90 13.59 -14.13
C ASN A 252 -5.47 14.41 -12.97
N ASP A 253 -4.88 15.58 -12.69
CA ASP A 253 -5.41 16.50 -11.70
C ASP A 253 -6.69 17.15 -12.26
N PRO A 254 -7.86 16.98 -11.61
CA PRO A 254 -9.14 17.46 -12.15
C PRO A 254 -9.19 19.00 -12.24
N PHE A 255 -8.36 19.70 -11.46
CA PHE A 255 -8.30 21.15 -11.42
C PHE A 255 -7.36 21.76 -12.46
N ILE A 256 -6.49 20.99 -13.13
CA ILE A 256 -5.55 21.56 -14.11
C ILE A 256 -5.97 21.19 -15.52
N LYS A 257 -6.15 22.20 -16.36
CA LYS A 257 -6.49 22.04 -17.78
C LYS A 257 -5.47 22.74 -18.66
N ILE A 258 -4.97 22.02 -19.65
CA ILE A 258 -4.06 22.56 -20.66
C ILE A 258 -4.91 23.11 -21.79
N VAL A 259 -4.71 24.38 -22.15
CA VAL A 259 -5.37 25.03 -23.29
C VAL A 259 -4.32 25.23 -24.36
N ASP A 260 -4.56 24.67 -25.54
CA ASP A 260 -3.85 25.11 -26.74
C ASP A 260 -4.57 26.35 -27.28
N ARG A 261 -3.82 27.39 -27.66
CA ARG A 261 -4.40 28.66 -28.12
C ARG A 261 -5.20 28.48 -29.42
N GLU A 262 -4.98 27.39 -30.13
CA GLU A 262 -5.72 27.01 -31.35
C GLU A 262 -7.08 26.33 -31.05
N ASP A 263 -7.35 25.91 -29.81
CA ASP A 263 -8.55 25.13 -29.42
C ASP A 263 -9.54 25.88 -28.49
N ILE A 264 -9.35 27.19 -28.29
CA ILE A 264 -10.19 28.03 -27.39
C ILE A 264 -11.69 27.89 -27.70
N ASP A 265 -12.06 27.82 -28.98
CA ASP A 265 -13.46 27.70 -29.42
C ASP A 265 -14.13 26.37 -29.03
N LYS A 266 -13.35 25.29 -28.83
CA LYS A 266 -13.88 23.98 -28.39
C LYS A 266 -14.15 23.96 -26.89
N VAL A 267 -13.28 24.59 -26.10
CA VAL A 267 -13.46 24.71 -24.64
C VAL A 267 -14.71 25.52 -24.29
N ILE A 268 -15.01 26.57 -25.07
CA ILE A 268 -16.24 27.38 -24.92
C ILE A 268 -17.48 26.51 -25.18
N LYS A 269 -17.49 25.73 -26.27
CA LYS A 269 -18.61 24.85 -26.61
C LYS A 269 -18.84 23.71 -25.61
N GLU A 270 -17.78 23.13 -25.06
CA GLU A 270 -17.90 22.10 -24.01
C GLU A 270 -18.57 22.65 -22.75
N GLN A 271 -18.31 23.92 -22.38
CA GLN A 271 -18.96 24.56 -21.25
C GLN A 271 -20.42 24.93 -21.53
N GLU A 272 -20.74 25.39 -22.75
CA GLU A 272 -22.14 25.65 -23.15
C GLU A 272 -23.02 24.38 -23.04
N LEU A 273 -22.47 23.21 -23.40
CA LEU A 273 -23.15 21.93 -23.25
C LEU A 273 -23.35 21.54 -21.78
N ILE A 274 -22.36 21.76 -20.93
CA ILE A 274 -22.44 21.52 -19.47
C ILE A 274 -23.45 22.48 -18.81
N LEU A 275 -23.54 23.73 -19.27
CA LEU A 275 -24.46 24.76 -18.77
C LEU A 275 -25.91 24.61 -19.27
N SER A 276 -26.15 23.80 -20.30
CA SER A 276 -27.49 23.63 -20.91
C SER A 276 -28.46 22.76 -20.09
N GLY A 277 -28.05 22.24 -18.93
CA GLY A 277 -28.87 21.42 -18.05
C GLY A 277 -29.15 22.05 -16.68
N LEU A 278 -30.11 23.00 -16.62
CA LEU A 278 -30.89 23.41 -15.43
C LEU A 278 -30.12 23.95 -14.19
N SER A 279 -29.94 25.27 -14.09
CA SER A 279 -30.58 26.06 -13.02
C SER A 279 -30.22 27.55 -13.11
N SER A 280 -31.22 28.36 -12.80
CA SER A 280 -31.25 29.82 -12.83
C SER A 280 -30.69 30.42 -11.53
N ASN A 281 -29.85 31.43 -11.72
CA ASN A 281 -29.67 32.67 -10.94
C ASN A 281 -28.24 32.92 -10.46
N ASP A 282 -27.77 34.12 -10.81
CA ASP A 282 -26.59 34.84 -10.32
C ASP A 282 -25.27 34.08 -10.43
N ILE A 283 -24.89 33.79 -11.68
CA ILE A 283 -23.48 33.61 -12.02
C ILE A 283 -23.09 34.85 -12.82
N GLU A 284 -22.35 35.75 -12.21
CA GLU A 284 -21.59 36.77 -12.93
C GLU A 284 -20.58 36.04 -13.84
N ILE A 285 -21.06 35.73 -15.03
CA ILE A 285 -20.31 35.22 -16.18
C ILE A 285 -19.46 36.41 -16.66
N GLY A 286 -18.17 36.35 -16.34
CA GLY A 286 -17.29 37.51 -16.55
C GLY A 286 -15.82 37.20 -16.72
N GLU A 287 -15.40 35.97 -17.03
CA GLU A 287 -14.02 35.72 -17.47
C GLU A 287 -14.00 34.61 -18.52
N ILE A 288 -13.79 35.03 -19.76
CA ILE A 288 -13.51 34.21 -20.93
C ILE A 288 -12.36 33.24 -20.62
N ALA A 289 -12.40 32.06 -21.25
CA ALA A 289 -11.35 31.03 -21.31
C ALA A 289 -10.01 31.55 -21.90
N GLY A 290 -9.36 32.48 -21.21
CA GLY A 290 -7.94 32.75 -21.32
C GLY A 290 -7.20 31.83 -20.34
N ALA A 291 -6.09 31.23 -20.78
CA ALA A 291 -5.18 30.61 -19.82
C ALA A 291 -4.84 31.65 -18.74
N GLN A 292 -4.84 31.22 -17.47
CA GLN A 292 -4.45 32.07 -16.34
C GLN A 292 -2.92 32.14 -16.23
N TYR A 293 -2.26 31.05 -16.59
CA TYR A 293 -0.81 30.93 -16.51
C TYR A 293 -0.21 30.46 -17.84
N ASN A 294 0.95 31.02 -18.18
CA ASN A 294 1.81 30.50 -19.23
C ASN A 294 3.05 29.83 -18.63
N VAL A 295 3.27 28.56 -18.97
CA VAL A 295 4.48 27.83 -18.63
C VAL A 295 5.46 27.95 -19.78
N VAL A 296 6.57 28.64 -19.55
CA VAL A 296 7.66 28.75 -20.53
C VAL A 296 8.71 27.70 -20.22
N ILE A 297 9.08 26.87 -21.19
CA ILE A 297 10.09 25.81 -21.05
C ILE A 297 11.20 26.03 -22.07
N ASP A 298 12.43 26.18 -21.59
CA ASP A 298 13.59 26.46 -22.45
C ASP A 298 14.82 25.65 -22.05
N VAL A 299 15.43 24.97 -23.02
CA VAL A 299 16.74 24.35 -22.83
C VAL A 299 17.81 25.43 -22.82
N ILE A 300 18.55 25.49 -21.72
CA ILE A 300 19.64 26.44 -21.50
C ILE A 300 20.95 25.90 -22.07
N ASN A 301 21.18 24.59 -21.88
CA ASN A 301 22.41 23.94 -22.29
C ASN A 301 22.15 22.54 -22.82
N TYR A 302 22.86 22.19 -23.89
CA TYR A 302 22.91 20.85 -24.46
C TYR A 302 24.35 20.58 -24.91
N SER A 303 24.94 19.52 -24.38
CA SER A 303 26.26 19.06 -24.79
C SER A 303 26.32 17.55 -24.78
N VAL A 304 26.85 16.96 -25.85
CA VAL A 304 27.15 15.53 -25.94
C VAL A 304 28.62 15.37 -26.24
N SER A 305 29.30 14.59 -25.40
CA SER A 305 30.70 14.22 -25.59
C SER A 305 30.85 12.71 -25.59
N VAL A 306 31.86 12.22 -26.32
CA VAL A 306 32.23 10.81 -26.35
C VAL A 306 33.72 10.73 -26.04
N SER A 307 34.08 9.95 -25.02
CA SER A 307 35.49 9.71 -24.71
C SER A 307 36.11 8.81 -25.79
N PRO A 308 37.37 9.05 -26.20
CA PRO A 308 38.07 8.18 -27.13
C PRO A 308 38.04 6.73 -26.64
N LEU A 309 37.90 5.77 -27.57
CA LEU A 309 37.92 4.36 -27.23
C LEU A 309 39.30 3.98 -26.70
N LYS A 310 39.41 3.82 -25.38
CA LYS A 310 40.66 3.42 -24.73
C LYS A 310 40.84 1.92 -24.91
N LYS A 311 41.94 1.54 -25.56
CA LYS A 311 42.37 0.15 -25.74
C LYS A 311 43.51 -0.17 -24.79
N GLU A 312 43.33 -1.18 -23.96
CA GLU A 312 44.32 -1.62 -22.99
C GLU A 312 44.73 -3.07 -23.29
N LYS A 313 46.04 -3.35 -23.36
CA LYS A 313 46.56 -4.70 -23.58
C LYS A 313 46.71 -5.40 -22.24
N ILE A 314 45.93 -6.46 -22.02
CA ILE A 314 45.93 -7.21 -20.77
C ILE A 314 46.52 -8.60 -20.99
N LYS A 315 47.37 -9.04 -20.06
CA LYS A 315 47.92 -10.39 -20.05
C LYS A 315 46.85 -11.37 -19.55
N GLY A 316 46.65 -12.48 -20.26
CA GLY A 316 45.75 -13.56 -19.88
C GLY A 316 46.40 -14.93 -20.07
N LEU A 317 45.61 -15.97 -19.82
CA LEU A 317 46.02 -17.37 -19.97
C LEU A 317 45.03 -18.09 -20.88
N GLU A 318 45.51 -18.77 -21.91
CA GLU A 318 44.67 -19.67 -22.73
C GLU A 318 44.89 -21.11 -22.30
N SER A 319 43.81 -21.82 -21.96
CA SER A 319 43.86 -23.22 -21.56
C SER A 319 43.87 -24.14 -22.78
N TYR A 320 44.73 -25.15 -22.75
CA TYR A 320 44.78 -26.20 -23.76
C TYR A 320 44.94 -27.57 -23.09
N LYS A 321 44.47 -28.61 -23.77
CA LYS A 321 44.57 -29.99 -23.28
C LYS A 321 45.84 -30.64 -23.82
N GLU A 322 46.71 -31.07 -22.94
CA GLU A 322 47.89 -31.86 -23.29
C GLU A 322 47.66 -33.33 -22.90
N LYS A 323 47.86 -34.25 -23.84
CA LYS A 323 47.83 -35.69 -23.58
C LYS A 323 49.17 -36.11 -22.95
N TYR A 324 49.12 -36.92 -21.91
CA TYR A 324 50.29 -37.52 -21.27
C TYR A 324 50.00 -38.98 -20.88
N LYS A 325 51.03 -39.80 -20.72
CA LYS A 325 50.91 -41.15 -20.17
C LYS A 325 51.16 -41.11 -18.67
N ASP A 326 50.28 -41.72 -17.88
CA ASP A 326 50.51 -41.87 -16.44
C ASP A 326 51.54 -42.98 -16.16
N SER A 327 51.90 -43.18 -14.89
CA SER A 327 52.85 -44.21 -14.44
C SER A 327 52.38 -45.65 -14.73
N GLU A 328 51.13 -45.85 -15.16
CA GLU A 328 50.55 -47.13 -15.59
C GLU A 328 50.46 -47.25 -17.12
N GLY A 329 50.98 -46.27 -17.88
CA GLY A 329 50.97 -46.27 -19.34
C GLY A 329 49.64 -45.85 -20.00
N LYS A 330 48.62 -45.47 -19.21
CA LYS A 330 47.31 -45.03 -19.73
C LYS A 330 47.37 -43.57 -20.20
N GLN A 331 46.73 -43.27 -21.33
CA GLN A 331 46.61 -41.90 -21.82
C GLN A 331 45.64 -41.10 -20.96
N ARG A 332 46.11 -40.00 -20.36
CA ARG A 332 45.29 -39.01 -19.66
C ARG A 332 45.47 -37.63 -20.30
N THR A 333 44.54 -36.73 -20.04
CA THR A 333 44.67 -35.32 -20.43
C THR A 333 44.84 -34.45 -19.21
N ARG A 334 45.80 -33.52 -19.26
CA ARG A 334 45.92 -32.44 -18.28
C ARG A 334 45.67 -31.10 -18.95
N THR A 335 45.05 -30.17 -18.21
CA THR A 335 44.90 -28.79 -18.65
C THR A 335 46.19 -28.04 -18.38
N LYS A 336 46.78 -27.46 -19.43
CA LYS A 336 47.89 -26.53 -19.34
C LYS A 336 47.43 -25.14 -19.78
N TYR A 337 48.23 -24.14 -19.45
CA TYR A 337 47.96 -22.74 -19.79
C TYR A 337 49.15 -22.16 -20.54
N THR A 338 48.88 -21.33 -21.55
CA THR A 338 49.89 -20.52 -22.22
C THR A 338 49.58 -19.05 -22.03
N ASN A 339 50.64 -18.22 -21.94
CA ASN A 339 50.47 -16.78 -21.81
C ASN A 339 49.96 -16.20 -23.14
N VAL A 340 48.85 -15.49 -23.07
CA VAL A 340 48.25 -14.81 -24.22
C VAL A 340 47.93 -13.37 -23.85
N TYR A 341 47.55 -12.57 -24.83
CA TYR A 341 47.06 -11.22 -24.59
C TYR A 341 45.65 -11.08 -25.13
N TYR A 342 44.83 -10.37 -24.38
CA TYR A 342 43.54 -9.88 -24.83
C TYR A 342 43.52 -8.36 -24.69
N TYR A 343 42.54 -7.71 -25.31
CA TYR A 343 42.40 -6.28 -25.24
C TYR A 343 41.09 -5.93 -24.54
N GLU A 344 41.15 -5.02 -23.57
CA GLU A 344 39.97 -4.39 -23.01
C GLU A 344 39.76 -3.03 -23.67
N TYR A 345 38.49 -2.71 -23.91
CA TYR A 345 38.05 -1.46 -24.51
C TYR A 345 37.10 -0.76 -23.56
N ARG A 346 37.31 0.55 -23.36
CA ARG A 346 36.44 1.40 -22.55
C ARG A 346 36.14 2.70 -23.29
N SER A 347 34.88 3.09 -23.32
CA SER A 347 34.43 4.40 -23.79
C SER A 347 33.15 4.80 -23.08
N THR A 348 32.90 6.11 -23.02
CA THR A 348 31.74 6.71 -22.37
C THR A 348 31.19 7.79 -23.26
N ARG A 349 29.88 7.77 -23.50
CA ARG A 349 29.11 8.91 -24.03
C ARG A 349 28.44 9.61 -22.86
N THR A 350 28.62 10.93 -22.78
CA THR A 350 28.03 11.77 -21.73
C THR A 350 27.15 12.83 -22.39
N LEU A 351 25.88 12.87 -21.97
CA LEU A 351 24.94 13.96 -22.26
C LEU A 351 24.86 14.86 -21.03
N VAL A 352 25.09 16.15 -21.21
CA VAL A 352 24.81 17.18 -20.20
C VAL A 352 23.72 18.09 -20.73
N MET A 353 22.59 18.14 -20.04
CA MET A 353 21.47 19.00 -20.40
C MET A 353 20.95 19.77 -19.18
N SER A 354 20.57 21.02 -19.45
CA SER A 354 19.92 21.90 -18.48
C SER A 354 18.68 22.52 -19.12
N VAL A 355 17.55 22.43 -18.45
CA VAL A 355 16.28 23.04 -18.87
C VAL A 355 15.75 23.94 -17.77
N SER A 356 15.37 25.17 -18.11
CA SER A 356 14.60 26.05 -17.23
C SER A 356 13.13 25.94 -17.55
N TYR A 357 12.30 26.09 -16.52
CA TYR A 357 10.90 26.44 -16.72
C TYR A 357 10.53 27.62 -15.82
N ARG A 358 9.53 28.39 -16.25
CA ARG A 358 8.90 29.43 -15.45
C ARG A 358 7.39 29.44 -15.65
N ILE A 359 6.65 29.69 -14.58
CA ILE A 359 5.21 29.86 -14.58
C ILE A 359 4.93 31.35 -14.46
N VAL A 360 4.25 31.92 -15.45
CA VAL A 360 3.98 33.35 -15.55
C VAL A 360 2.47 33.57 -15.46
N SER A 361 2.05 34.44 -14.55
CA SER A 361 0.68 34.96 -14.50
C SER A 361 0.39 35.77 -15.77
N LEU A 362 -0.67 35.42 -16.49
CA LEU A 362 -1.04 36.16 -17.70
C LEU A 362 -1.77 37.48 -17.39
N SER A 363 -2.38 37.60 -16.21
CA SER A 363 -3.03 38.84 -15.77
C SER A 363 -2.04 39.84 -15.19
N THR A 364 -1.05 39.38 -14.41
CA THR A 364 -0.09 40.25 -13.71
C THR A 364 1.29 40.31 -14.36
N SER A 365 1.58 39.41 -15.31
CA SER A 365 2.93 39.20 -15.89
C SER A 365 4.01 38.80 -14.87
N GLU A 366 3.63 38.43 -13.64
CA GLU A 366 4.56 38.03 -12.60
C GLU A 366 5.01 36.58 -12.76
N ILE A 367 6.26 36.30 -12.37
CA ILE A 367 6.80 34.94 -12.30
C ILE A 367 6.43 34.34 -10.95
N ILE A 368 5.57 33.33 -10.97
CA ILE A 368 5.07 32.65 -9.77
C ILE A 368 6.06 31.59 -9.31
N ALA A 369 6.67 30.89 -10.26
CA ALA A 369 7.66 29.86 -9.99
C ALA A 369 8.65 29.79 -11.14
N THR A 370 9.89 29.46 -10.83
CA THR A 370 10.95 29.19 -11.79
C THR A 370 11.93 28.21 -11.19
N ASP A 371 12.47 27.31 -12.02
CA ASP A 371 13.54 26.40 -11.60
C ASP A 371 14.33 25.90 -12.82
N ILE A 372 15.50 25.30 -12.56
CA ILE A 372 16.39 24.75 -13.56
C ILE A 372 16.72 23.30 -13.22
N ILE A 373 16.29 22.39 -14.09
CA ILE A 373 16.63 20.97 -14.01
C ILE A 373 17.91 20.72 -14.78
N LYS A 374 18.91 20.16 -14.11
CA LYS A 374 20.21 19.82 -14.68
C LYS A 374 20.46 18.32 -14.49
N SER A 375 20.91 17.64 -15.55
CA SER A 375 21.31 16.24 -15.43
C SER A 375 22.46 15.90 -16.37
N SER A 376 23.22 14.89 -15.96
CA SER A 376 24.31 14.30 -16.72
C SER A 376 24.05 12.80 -16.86
N LEU A 377 23.72 12.37 -18.09
CA LEU A 377 23.42 10.98 -18.41
C LEU A 377 24.61 10.35 -19.13
N ASN A 378 24.92 9.11 -18.75
CA ASN A 378 26.10 8.41 -19.25
C ASN A 378 25.73 7.06 -19.84
N SER A 379 26.21 6.78 -21.05
CA SER A 379 26.32 5.43 -21.58
C SER A 379 27.78 5.01 -21.53
N LYS A 380 28.06 3.81 -21.03
CA LYS A 380 29.42 3.27 -20.89
C LYS A 380 29.49 1.94 -21.60
N VAL A 381 30.58 1.71 -22.33
CA VAL A 381 30.95 0.39 -22.85
C VAL A 381 32.23 -0.06 -22.17
N HIS A 382 32.25 -1.32 -21.77
CA HIS A 382 33.43 -2.01 -21.27
C HIS A 382 33.38 -3.46 -21.74
N TYR A 383 34.21 -3.79 -22.72
CA TYR A 383 34.23 -5.12 -23.32
C TYR A 383 35.66 -5.59 -23.57
N ALA A 384 35.83 -6.90 -23.73
CA ALA A 384 37.09 -7.53 -24.07
C ALA A 384 37.03 -8.14 -25.47
N THR A 385 38.16 -8.12 -26.18
CA THR A 385 38.35 -8.90 -27.42
C THR A 385 39.53 -9.82 -27.27
N TYR A 386 39.36 -11.04 -27.72
CA TYR A 386 40.40 -12.04 -27.78
C TYR A 386 40.30 -12.79 -29.11
N SER A 387 41.45 -12.97 -29.77
CA SER A 387 41.54 -13.62 -31.08
C SER A 387 41.54 -15.15 -31.02
N GLY A 388 41.88 -15.72 -29.86
CA GLY A 388 41.84 -17.17 -29.62
C GLY A 388 40.46 -17.67 -29.17
N ILE A 389 40.44 -18.83 -28.51
CA ILE A 389 39.20 -19.46 -28.08
C ILE A 389 38.72 -18.79 -26.79
N LYS A 390 37.71 -17.91 -26.88
CA LYS A 390 37.15 -17.13 -25.76
C LYS A 390 36.88 -17.95 -24.50
N LYS A 391 36.28 -19.14 -24.63
CA LYS A 391 35.96 -20.04 -23.50
C LYS A 391 37.20 -20.63 -22.82
N GLN A 392 38.35 -20.59 -23.49
CA GLN A 392 39.62 -21.05 -22.95
C GLN A 392 40.45 -19.89 -22.39
N LEU A 393 39.97 -18.64 -22.50
CA LEU A 393 40.66 -17.48 -21.95
C LEU A 393 40.34 -17.30 -20.46
N TYR A 394 41.40 -17.14 -19.68
CA TYR A 394 41.37 -16.87 -18.25
C TYR A 394 42.12 -15.58 -17.93
N PRO A 395 41.73 -14.88 -16.84
CA PRO A 395 42.48 -13.74 -16.33
C PRO A 395 43.92 -14.14 -15.94
N PRO A 396 44.83 -13.18 -15.78
CA PRO A 396 46.19 -13.48 -15.35
C PRO A 396 46.18 -14.22 -14.00
N ALA A 397 47.16 -15.11 -13.80
CA ALA A 397 47.33 -15.79 -12.52
C ALA A 397 47.63 -14.76 -11.41
N ASN A 398 47.10 -15.01 -10.21
CA ASN A 398 47.48 -14.21 -9.04
C ASN A 398 48.96 -14.47 -8.66
N LYS A 399 49.52 -13.70 -7.73
CA LYS A 399 50.92 -13.83 -7.28
C LYS A 399 51.28 -15.24 -6.78
N ASN A 400 50.29 -16.07 -6.45
CA ASN A 400 50.45 -17.44 -5.96
C ASN A 400 50.30 -18.50 -7.07
N GLY A 401 50.25 -18.11 -8.35
CA GLY A 401 50.20 -19.02 -9.49
C GLY A 401 48.82 -19.65 -9.76
N TYR A 402 47.79 -19.29 -8.98
CA TYR A 402 46.42 -19.74 -9.24
C TYR A 402 45.77 -18.86 -10.30
N VAL A 403 45.08 -19.50 -11.25
CA VAL A 403 44.20 -18.80 -12.19
C VAL A 403 43.17 -18.01 -11.38
N GLY A 404 43.18 -16.68 -11.50
CA GLY A 404 42.42 -15.81 -10.61
C GLY A 404 40.90 -16.04 -10.67
N ASN A 405 40.19 -15.68 -9.60
CA ASN A 405 38.71 -15.72 -9.45
C ASN A 405 37.93 -14.76 -10.40
N GLY A 406 38.46 -14.46 -11.59
CA GLY A 406 37.91 -13.50 -12.55
C GLY A 406 37.41 -14.12 -13.87
N TYR A 407 37.41 -15.45 -14.01
CA TYR A 407 36.99 -16.09 -15.27
C TYR A 407 35.58 -15.66 -15.69
N ARG A 408 34.59 -15.72 -14.79
CA ARG A 408 33.22 -15.29 -15.10
C ARG A 408 33.16 -13.81 -15.50
N ALA A 409 33.87 -12.94 -14.80
CA ALA A 409 33.92 -11.51 -15.12
C ALA A 409 34.52 -11.27 -16.52
N LEU A 410 35.61 -11.97 -16.86
CA LEU A 410 36.21 -11.90 -18.19
C LEU A 410 35.29 -12.45 -19.29
N GLN A 411 34.62 -13.57 -19.03
CA GLN A 411 33.63 -14.11 -19.98
C GLN A 411 32.47 -13.12 -20.20
N ASN A 412 32.02 -12.43 -19.15
CA ASN A 412 31.02 -11.36 -19.28
C ASN A 412 31.56 -10.20 -20.14
N LEU A 413 32.82 -9.78 -19.96
CA LEU A 413 33.44 -8.76 -20.81
C LEU A 413 33.56 -9.19 -22.27
N LEU A 414 33.85 -10.47 -22.54
CA LEU A 414 33.95 -11.01 -23.90
C LEU A 414 32.60 -11.11 -24.64
N ALA A 415 31.51 -11.11 -23.86
CA ALA A 415 30.12 -11.13 -24.31
C ALA A 415 29.41 -9.76 -24.19
N ALA A 416 30.06 -8.77 -23.57
CA ALA A 416 29.48 -7.46 -23.33
C ALA A 416 29.19 -6.70 -24.64
N ASP A 417 28.18 -5.83 -24.57
CA ASP A 417 27.84 -4.91 -25.64
C ASP A 417 29.01 -3.97 -25.94
N ARG A 418 29.18 -3.68 -27.23
CA ARG A 418 30.26 -2.88 -27.78
C ARG A 418 29.81 -1.48 -28.13
N ASP A 419 28.50 -1.26 -28.22
CA ASP A 419 27.92 -0.03 -28.71
C ASP A 419 27.45 0.86 -27.57
N LEU A 420 27.83 2.13 -27.64
CA LEU A 420 27.30 3.16 -26.75
C LEU A 420 25.86 3.48 -27.17
N LYS A 421 24.94 3.55 -26.19
CA LYS A 421 23.55 4.00 -26.42
C LYS A 421 23.57 5.30 -27.23
N PRO A 422 22.83 5.40 -28.35
CA PRO A 422 22.74 6.61 -29.15
C PRO A 422 22.39 7.84 -28.32
N ALA A 423 22.91 9.01 -28.71
CA ALA A 423 22.62 10.27 -28.02
C ALA A 423 21.11 10.57 -27.95
N ALA A 424 20.35 10.18 -28.99
CA ALA A 424 18.89 10.32 -29.03
C ALA A 424 18.20 9.59 -27.87
N ILE A 425 18.66 8.38 -27.50
CA ILE A 425 18.12 7.63 -26.36
C ILE A 425 18.41 8.36 -25.05
N LEU A 426 19.63 8.89 -24.87
CA LEU A 426 19.96 9.68 -23.68
C LEU A 426 19.12 10.96 -23.60
N VAL A 427 18.84 11.61 -24.73
CA VAL A 427 17.95 12.78 -24.79
C VAL A 427 16.52 12.41 -24.42
N GLU A 428 16.01 11.29 -24.91
CA GLU A 428 14.67 10.81 -24.55
C GLU A 428 14.57 10.48 -23.05
N GLU A 429 15.57 9.80 -22.49
CA GLU A 429 15.68 9.53 -21.05
C GLU A 429 15.67 10.85 -20.24
N PHE A 430 16.42 11.87 -20.69
CA PHE A 430 16.42 13.20 -20.07
C PHE A 430 15.06 13.89 -20.19
N ASN A 431 14.42 13.83 -21.35
CA ASN A 431 13.12 14.46 -21.60
C ASN A 431 12.05 13.85 -20.69
N ASN A 432 12.01 12.52 -20.56
CA ASN A 432 11.11 11.81 -19.66
C ASN A 432 11.32 12.24 -18.20
N TYR A 433 12.57 12.27 -17.74
CA TYR A 433 12.92 12.69 -16.39
C TYR A 433 12.52 14.15 -16.10
N SER A 434 12.93 15.07 -16.98
CA SER A 434 12.67 16.51 -16.83
C SER A 434 11.19 16.82 -16.97
N GLY A 435 10.50 16.24 -17.96
CA GLY A 435 9.08 16.45 -18.18
C GLY A 435 8.22 16.02 -16.99
N ASN A 436 8.53 14.86 -16.39
CA ASN A 436 7.86 14.42 -15.16
C ASN A 436 8.13 15.36 -13.98
N SER A 437 9.39 15.79 -13.82
CA SER A 437 9.78 16.70 -12.73
C SER A 437 9.09 18.06 -12.85
N ILE A 438 9.06 18.64 -14.06
CA ILE A 438 8.39 19.92 -14.34
C ILE A 438 6.87 19.78 -14.13
N ALA A 439 6.25 18.73 -14.66
CA ALA A 439 4.80 18.51 -14.52
C ALA A 439 4.37 18.43 -13.03
N ASN A 440 5.08 17.66 -12.21
CA ASN A 440 4.83 17.58 -10.78
C ASN A 440 5.02 18.93 -10.08
N SER A 441 6.04 19.69 -10.49
CA SER A 441 6.27 21.02 -9.92
C SER A 441 5.15 22.00 -10.29
N ILE A 442 4.70 22.03 -11.54
CA ILE A 442 3.57 22.85 -11.99
C ILE A 442 2.33 22.52 -11.15
N VAL A 443 1.97 21.23 -11.06
CA VAL A 443 0.81 20.77 -10.30
C VAL A 443 0.93 21.15 -8.82
N THR A 444 2.12 21.07 -8.24
CA THR A 444 2.33 21.42 -6.82
C THR A 444 2.27 22.92 -6.59
N LYS A 445 2.75 23.75 -7.53
CA LYS A 445 2.79 25.20 -7.40
C LYS A 445 1.46 25.89 -7.71
N LEU A 446 0.57 25.20 -8.42
CA LEU A 446 -0.76 25.69 -8.79
C LEU A 446 -1.88 25.06 -7.95
N LYS A 447 -1.56 24.14 -7.03
CA LYS A 447 -2.48 23.75 -5.96
C LYS A 447 -2.55 24.86 -4.91
#